data_AF-W9SWB5-F1
#
_entry.id   AF-W9SWB5-F1
#
_cell.length_a   1.000
_cell.length_b   1.000
_cell.length_c   1.000
_cell.angle_alpha   90.00
_cell.angle_beta   90.00
_cell.angle_gamma   90.00
#
_symmetry.space_group_name_H-M   'P 1'
#
loop_
_entity.id
_entity.type
_entity.pdbx_description
1 polymer ?
#
loop_
_entity_poly.entity_id
_entity_poly.type
_entity_poly.pdbx_seq_one_letter_code
_entity_poly.pdbx_strand_id
1 'polypeptide(L)'
;MALVLISVVAARGTLRQGPPLRWGDAFTSDSVFVNQLGLNPVLTLYEAAKNRYSSHRDNVWKATLPEEQALAITRELLLTGNDQLVDGGLAALRRDYRAPEAGRLPVRNVVVILMESFAGRYVGALGSRDGITPNFDRLAGEGLLFERFFANGTHTHQACSPAWPAFPTCRASST
;
A
#
# COMPACT_ATOMS: atom_id res chain seq x y z
N MET A 1 37.34 14.48 26.22
CA MET A 1 36.28 13.55 26.69
C MET A 1 34.89 14.17 26.64
N ALA A 2 34.67 15.38 27.20
CA ALA A 2 33.37 16.07 27.18
C ALA A 2 32.84 16.36 25.76
N LEU A 3 33.70 16.78 24.83
CA LEU A 3 33.33 17.02 23.43
C LEU A 3 32.81 15.76 22.73
N VAL A 4 33.45 14.62 22.95
CA VAL A 4 33.02 13.33 22.37
C VAL A 4 31.65 12.94 22.92
N LEU A 5 31.43 13.14 24.21
CA LEU A 5 30.15 12.88 24.88
C LEU A 5 29.02 13.74 24.33
N ILE A 6 29.28 15.04 24.14
CA ILE A 6 28.31 15.98 23.54
C ILE A 6 28.00 15.57 22.10
N SER A 7 29.01 15.22 21.30
CA SER A 7 28.82 14.76 19.92
C SER A 7 28.00 13.48 19.84
N VAL A 8 28.19 12.53 20.76
CA VAL A 8 27.40 11.29 20.81
C VAL A 8 25.95 11.57 21.20
N VAL A 9 25.71 12.46 22.16
CA VAL A 9 24.34 12.84 22.55
C VAL A 9 23.64 13.61 21.43
N ALA A 10 24.34 14.51 20.75
CA ALA A 10 23.81 15.25 19.60
C ALA A 10 23.54 14.33 18.40
N ALA A 11 24.42 13.38 18.10
CA ALA A 11 24.24 12.39 17.03
C ALA A 11 23.05 11.44 17.30
N ARG A 12 22.76 11.16 18.57
CA ARG A 12 21.57 10.38 18.95
C ARG A 12 20.26 11.16 18.79
N GLY A 13 20.33 12.50 18.74
CA GLY A 13 19.20 13.40 18.44
C GLY A 13 18.13 13.52 19.53
N THR A 14 17.94 12.52 20.40
CA THR A 14 17.01 12.58 21.53
C THR A 14 17.44 11.68 22.70
N LEU A 15 17.19 12.14 23.93
CA LEU A 15 17.37 11.37 25.17
C LEU A 15 16.09 10.64 25.61
N ARG A 16 14.97 10.82 24.90
CA ARG A 16 13.72 10.11 25.18
C ARG A 16 13.79 8.67 24.66
N GLN A 17 13.14 7.75 25.40
CA GLN A 17 12.83 6.41 24.93
C GLN A 17 11.81 6.53 23.78
N GLY A 18 12.29 6.42 22.55
CA GLY A 18 11.49 6.49 21.33
C GLY A 18 12.33 6.08 20.12
N PRO A 19 11.69 5.75 18.99
CA PRO A 19 12.43 5.47 17.76
C PRO A 19 13.32 6.67 17.38
N PRO A 20 14.51 6.43 16.80
CA PRO A 20 15.38 7.51 16.35
C PRO A 20 14.63 8.41 15.35
N LEU A 21 14.98 9.71 15.36
CA LEU A 21 14.45 10.71 14.43
C LEU A 21 14.42 10.15 13.01
N ARG A 22 13.22 10.06 12.44
CA ARG A 22 13.02 9.64 11.05
C ARG A 22 13.07 10.88 10.17
N TRP A 23 13.45 10.70 8.90
CA TRP A 23 13.43 11.79 7.92
C TRP A 23 12.05 12.47 7.80
N GLY A 24 10.96 11.73 8.08
CA GLY A 24 9.60 12.27 8.15
C GLY A 24 9.38 13.31 9.27
N ASP A 25 10.17 13.28 10.34
CA ASP A 25 10.07 14.26 11.43
C ASP A 25 10.62 15.64 11.04
N ALA A 26 11.35 15.73 9.92
CA ALA A 26 11.83 17.00 9.38
C ALA A 26 10.74 17.78 8.60
N PHE A 27 9.62 17.13 8.26
CA PHE A 27 8.49 17.75 7.57
C PHE A 27 7.48 18.23 8.59
N THR A 28 7.62 19.50 9.00
CA THR A 28 6.81 20.10 10.08
C THR A 28 5.80 21.14 9.57
N SER A 29 5.90 21.54 8.30
CA SER A 29 5.07 22.58 7.69
C SER A 29 4.40 22.09 6.40
N ASP A 30 3.29 22.72 6.01
CA ASP A 30 2.63 22.48 4.71
C ASP A 30 3.46 23.00 3.52
N SER A 31 4.49 23.81 3.78
CA SER A 31 5.40 24.31 2.76
C SER A 31 6.56 23.34 2.52
N VAL A 32 6.59 22.76 1.31
CA VAL A 32 7.69 21.92 0.83
C VAL A 32 9.04 22.65 0.95
N PHE A 33 9.07 23.95 0.66
CA PHE A 33 10.30 24.75 0.73
C PHE A 33 10.88 24.84 2.15
N VAL A 34 10.02 25.06 3.15
CA VAL A 34 10.45 25.15 4.56
C VAL A 34 10.95 23.80 5.06
N ASN A 35 10.30 22.71 4.67
CA ASN A 35 10.75 21.37 5.01
C ASN A 35 12.11 21.02 4.39
N GLN A 36 12.36 21.47 3.15
CA GLN A 36 13.66 21.27 2.48
C GLN A 36 14.79 22.08 3.14
N LEU A 37 14.50 23.24 3.74
CA LEU A 37 15.47 24.01 4.53
C LEU A 37 15.84 23.32 5.85
N GLY A 38 14.92 22.51 6.41
CA GLY A 38 15.19 21.70 7.59
C GLY A 38 16.12 20.50 7.33
N LEU A 39 16.32 20.14 6.06
CA LEU A 39 17.22 19.07 5.65
C LEU A 39 18.63 19.62 5.45
N ASN A 40 19.64 18.83 5.83
CA ASN A 40 21.04 19.19 5.59
C ASN A 40 21.35 19.02 4.08
N PRO A 41 21.62 20.09 3.31
CA PRO A 41 21.76 20.00 1.86
C PRO A 41 22.98 19.16 1.44
N VAL A 42 24.05 19.20 2.24
CA VAL A 42 25.29 18.45 1.98
C VAL A 42 25.05 16.96 2.23
N LEU A 43 24.35 16.61 3.31
CA LEU A 43 23.99 15.21 3.59
C LEU A 43 23.03 14.68 2.52
N THR A 44 22.02 15.47 2.14
CA THR A 44 21.03 15.10 1.11
C THR A 44 21.71 14.89 -0.24
N LEU A 45 22.64 15.77 -0.62
CA LEU A 45 23.44 15.63 -1.84
C LEU A 45 24.35 14.39 -1.78
N TYR A 46 24.99 14.15 -0.63
CA TYR A 46 25.81 12.95 -0.43
C TYR A 46 24.98 11.67 -0.51
N GLU A 47 23.82 11.61 0.13
CA GLU A 47 22.90 10.48 0.06
C GLU A 47 22.37 10.28 -1.36
N ALA A 48 22.02 11.37 -2.06
CA ALA A 48 21.62 11.31 -3.46
C ALA A 48 22.75 10.79 -4.38
N ALA A 49 23.98 11.26 -4.17
CA ALA A 49 25.15 10.77 -4.90
C ALA A 49 25.44 9.31 -4.57
N LYS A 50 25.45 8.94 -3.29
CA LYS A 50 25.63 7.56 -2.81
C LYS A 50 24.56 6.65 -3.40
N ASN A 51 23.30 7.04 -3.39
CA ASN A 51 22.21 6.28 -4.00
C ASN A 51 22.38 6.15 -5.52
N ARG A 52 22.85 7.21 -6.19
CA ARG A 52 23.12 7.19 -7.63
C ARG A 52 24.30 6.29 -8.02
N TYR A 53 25.33 6.20 -7.17
CA TYR A 53 26.56 5.45 -7.45
C TYR A 53 26.65 4.08 -6.75
N SER A 54 25.79 3.77 -5.76
CA SER A 54 25.82 2.48 -5.10
C SER A 54 25.22 1.39 -5.99
N SER A 55 25.88 0.23 -6.00
CA SER A 55 25.47 -1.00 -6.69
C SER A 55 24.24 -1.68 -6.08
N HIS A 56 23.60 -1.12 -5.04
CA HIS A 56 22.40 -1.68 -4.41
C HIS A 56 21.13 -1.56 -5.27
N ARG A 57 21.28 -1.15 -6.54
CA ARG A 57 20.22 -1.18 -7.55
C ARG A 57 19.73 -2.60 -7.87
N ASP A 58 20.39 -3.65 -7.38
CA ASP A 58 19.94 -5.03 -7.58
C ASP A 58 18.64 -5.38 -6.87
N ASN A 59 18.20 -4.59 -5.88
CA ASN A 59 16.88 -4.74 -5.22
C ASN A 59 15.81 -3.78 -5.76
N VAL A 60 16.14 -2.94 -6.74
CA VAL A 60 15.16 -2.08 -7.40
C VAL A 60 14.59 -2.89 -8.56
N TRP A 61 13.61 -3.73 -8.23
CA TRP A 61 12.64 -4.32 -9.16
C TRP A 61 13.21 -4.60 -10.54
N LYS A 62 14.00 -5.67 -10.65
CA LYS A 62 14.30 -6.22 -11.98
C LYS A 62 12.95 -6.58 -12.58
N ALA A 63 12.47 -5.77 -13.53
CA ALA A 63 11.40 -6.19 -14.43
C ALA A 63 11.99 -7.36 -15.22
N THR A 64 11.87 -8.56 -14.66
CA THR A 64 12.47 -9.77 -15.21
C THR A 64 11.77 -10.17 -16.52
N LEU A 65 10.65 -9.51 -16.84
CA LEU A 65 9.78 -9.81 -17.95
C LEU A 65 9.69 -8.60 -18.90
N PRO A 66 9.82 -8.79 -20.23
CA PRO A 66 9.54 -7.75 -21.21
C PRO A 66 8.14 -7.16 -21.03
N GLU A 67 8.00 -5.85 -21.24
CA GLU A 67 6.75 -5.13 -21.01
C GLU A 67 5.56 -5.73 -21.79
N GLU A 68 5.76 -6.07 -23.06
CA GLU A 68 4.73 -6.71 -23.88
C GLU A 68 4.26 -8.06 -23.30
N GLN A 69 5.18 -8.86 -22.79
CA GLN A 69 4.87 -10.15 -22.17
C GLN A 69 4.15 -9.95 -20.83
N ALA A 70 4.59 -8.98 -20.03
CA ALA A 70 3.92 -8.64 -18.78
C ALA A 70 2.48 -8.17 -19.01
N LEU A 71 2.27 -7.32 -20.01
CA LEU A 71 0.95 -6.84 -20.40
C LEU A 71 0.06 -7.97 -20.91
N ALA A 72 0.60 -8.86 -21.75
CA ALA A 72 -0.16 -10.01 -22.27
C ALA A 72 -0.64 -10.92 -21.13
N ILE A 73 0.25 -11.34 -20.23
CA ILE A 73 -0.08 -12.19 -19.08
C ILE A 73 -1.09 -11.50 -18.17
N THR A 74 -0.89 -10.20 -17.89
CA THR A 74 -1.80 -9.47 -16.98
C THR A 74 -3.19 -9.33 -17.59
N ARG A 75 -3.29 -9.11 -18.91
CA ARG A 75 -4.58 -9.05 -19.61
C ARG A 75 -5.28 -10.41 -19.63
N GLU A 76 -4.54 -11.49 -19.81
CA GLU A 76 -5.07 -12.86 -19.73
C GLU A 76 -5.63 -13.19 -18.35
N LEU A 77 -4.93 -12.80 -17.28
CA LEU A 77 -5.35 -13.07 -15.91
C LEU A 77 -6.55 -12.23 -15.45
N LEU A 78 -6.69 -11.00 -15.97
CA LEU A 78 -7.69 -10.04 -15.49
C LEU A 78 -8.93 -9.94 -16.36
N LEU A 79 -8.82 -10.06 -17.69
CA LEU A 79 -9.94 -9.89 -18.60
C LEU A 79 -10.81 -11.15 -18.60
N THR A 80 -12.10 -10.95 -18.37
CA THR A 80 -13.12 -11.99 -18.49
C THR A 80 -13.82 -11.90 -19.84
N GLY A 81 -14.59 -12.92 -20.24
CA GLY A 81 -15.30 -12.94 -21.53
C GLY A 81 -16.32 -11.81 -21.74
N ASN A 82 -16.67 -11.08 -20.67
CA ASN A 82 -17.60 -9.94 -20.71
C ASN A 82 -16.89 -8.57 -20.70
N ASP A 83 -15.56 -8.57 -20.67
CA ASP A 83 -14.75 -7.36 -20.69
C ASP A 83 -14.29 -7.02 -22.10
N GLN A 84 -14.48 -5.77 -22.50
CA GLN A 84 -13.88 -5.25 -23.73
C GLN A 84 -12.75 -4.30 -23.36
N LEU A 85 -11.53 -4.61 -23.81
CA LEU A 85 -10.39 -3.70 -23.61
C LEU A 85 -10.62 -2.41 -24.42
N VAL A 86 -10.46 -1.27 -23.77
CA VAL A 86 -10.63 0.05 -24.37
C VAL A 86 -9.31 0.79 -24.25
N ASP A 87 -8.80 1.30 -25.37
CA ASP A 87 -7.64 2.18 -25.38
C ASP A 87 -6.37 1.57 -24.72
N GLY A 88 -6.07 0.33 -25.12
CA GLY A 88 -4.95 -0.46 -24.58
C GLY A 88 -3.55 0.11 -24.85
N GLY A 89 -3.43 1.20 -25.60
CA GLY A 89 -2.18 1.93 -25.85
C GLY A 89 -1.93 3.07 -24.86
N LEU A 90 -2.98 3.71 -24.34
CA LEU A 90 -2.87 4.77 -23.33
C LEU A 90 -3.00 4.23 -21.90
N ALA A 91 -3.79 3.16 -21.70
CA ALA A 91 -3.98 2.52 -20.42
C ALA A 91 -3.84 0.99 -20.53
N ALA A 92 -2.93 0.42 -19.73
CA ALA A 92 -2.60 -1.01 -19.80
C ALA A 92 -3.82 -1.94 -19.66
N LEU A 93 -4.79 -1.58 -18.81
CA LEU A 93 -5.90 -2.44 -18.35
C LEU A 93 -7.28 -1.77 -18.39
N ARG A 94 -7.45 -0.66 -19.10
CA ARG A 94 -8.77 0.01 -19.18
C ARG A 94 -9.75 -0.92 -19.92
N ARG A 95 -10.88 -1.21 -19.28
CA ARG A 95 -11.91 -2.11 -19.83
C ARG A 95 -13.31 -1.59 -19.57
N ASP A 96 -14.20 -1.87 -20.51
CA ASP A 96 -15.64 -1.71 -20.34
C ASP A 96 -16.25 -3.08 -20.01
N TYR A 97 -16.83 -3.20 -18.82
CA TYR A 97 -17.53 -4.40 -18.40
C TYR A 97 -18.98 -4.37 -18.92
N ARG A 98 -19.34 -5.34 -19.75
CA ARG A 98 -20.72 -5.51 -20.24
C ARG A 98 -21.41 -6.62 -19.45
N ALA A 99 -22.21 -6.23 -18.46
CA ALA A 99 -23.00 -7.18 -17.69
C ALA A 99 -23.95 -7.98 -18.61
N PRO A 100 -23.96 -9.32 -18.54
CA PRO A 100 -24.93 -10.15 -19.25
C PRO A 100 -26.36 -9.73 -18.91
N GLU A 101 -27.28 -9.77 -19.89
CA GLU A 101 -28.69 -9.46 -19.64
C GLU A 101 -29.33 -10.46 -18.66
N ALA A 102 -28.90 -11.72 -18.72
CA ALA A 102 -29.24 -12.74 -17.74
C ALA A 102 -28.51 -12.45 -16.41
N GLY A 103 -29.24 -11.92 -15.42
CA GLY A 103 -28.71 -11.62 -14.09
C GLY A 103 -28.52 -10.14 -13.76
N ARG A 104 -29.03 -9.23 -14.60
CA ARG A 104 -29.04 -7.79 -14.29
C ARG A 104 -29.91 -7.50 -13.07
N LEU A 105 -29.27 -7.25 -11.93
CA LEU A 105 -29.95 -6.85 -10.71
C LEU A 105 -30.48 -5.40 -10.83
N PRO A 106 -31.61 -5.07 -10.18
CA PRO A 106 -32.07 -3.70 -10.07
C PRO A 106 -31.02 -2.84 -9.37
N VAL A 107 -31.00 -1.54 -9.66
CA VAL A 107 -30.13 -0.59 -8.95
C VAL A 107 -30.48 -0.61 -7.46
N ARG A 108 -29.47 -0.87 -6.62
CA ARG A 108 -29.57 -0.89 -5.16
C ARG A 108 -28.60 0.11 -4.57
N ASN A 109 -28.89 0.56 -3.35
CA ASN A 109 -27.93 1.31 -2.55
C ASN A 109 -26.80 0.37 -2.11
N VAL A 110 -25.55 0.84 -2.21
CA VAL A 110 -24.36 0.12 -1.77
C VAL A 110 -23.77 0.86 -0.59
N VAL A 111 -23.60 0.17 0.53
CA VAL A 111 -22.93 0.69 1.73
C VAL A 111 -21.64 -0.11 1.91
N VAL A 112 -20.51 0.58 1.90
CA VAL A 112 -19.19 -0.01 2.13
C VAL A 112 -18.73 0.37 3.53
N ILE A 113 -18.42 -0.63 4.36
CA ILE A 113 -17.89 -0.43 5.72
C ILE A 113 -16.43 -0.87 5.71
N LEU A 114 -15.52 0.08 5.94
CA LEU A 114 -14.09 -0.18 6.09
C LEU A 114 -13.78 -0.36 7.57
N MET A 115 -13.30 -1.55 7.94
CA MET A 115 -12.96 -1.88 9.33
C MET A 115 -11.45 -1.76 9.55
N GLU A 116 -11.04 -0.76 10.33
CA GLU A 116 -9.63 -0.52 10.64
C GLU A 116 -9.07 -1.62 11.54
N SER A 117 -7.89 -2.15 11.20
CA SER A 117 -7.17 -3.15 12.00
C SER A 117 -7.99 -4.43 12.33
N PHE A 118 -8.99 -4.77 11.50
CA PHE A 118 -9.86 -5.93 11.71
C PHE A 118 -9.24 -7.21 11.12
N ALA A 119 -8.33 -7.83 11.86
CA ALA A 119 -7.64 -9.03 11.40
C ALA A 119 -8.51 -10.29 11.53
N GLY A 120 -8.56 -11.09 10.46
CA GLY A 120 -9.37 -12.31 10.39
C GLY A 120 -9.08 -13.35 11.49
N ARG A 121 -7.86 -13.34 12.06
CA ARG A 121 -7.47 -14.20 13.19
C ARG A 121 -8.36 -14.04 14.43
N TYR A 122 -8.96 -12.87 14.61
CA TYR A 122 -9.82 -12.57 15.76
C TYR A 122 -11.31 -12.75 15.46
N VAL A 123 -11.66 -13.15 14.24
CA VAL A 123 -13.05 -13.25 13.78
C VAL A 123 -13.57 -14.66 14.01
N GLY A 124 -14.65 -14.79 14.77
CA GLY A 124 -15.28 -16.07 15.10
C GLY A 124 -15.79 -16.80 13.86
N ALA A 125 -16.43 -16.07 12.93
CA ALA A 125 -16.86 -16.61 11.64
C ALA A 125 -15.71 -17.14 10.75
N LEU A 126 -14.46 -16.74 11.03
CA LEU A 126 -13.26 -17.24 10.35
C LEU A 126 -12.50 -18.29 11.18
N GLY A 127 -13.08 -18.78 12.28
CA GLY A 127 -12.55 -19.87 13.09
C GLY A 127 -11.87 -19.45 14.41
N SER A 128 -11.92 -18.17 14.78
CA SER A 128 -11.45 -17.76 16.12
C SER A 128 -12.35 -18.33 17.22
N ARG A 129 -11.74 -18.75 18.33
CA ARG A 129 -12.45 -19.23 19.53
C ARG A 129 -12.58 -18.18 20.62
N ASP A 130 -12.08 -16.96 20.37
CA ASP A 130 -12.01 -15.90 21.38
C ASP A 130 -13.37 -15.22 21.62
N GLY A 131 -14.34 -15.42 20.72
CA GLY A 131 -15.71 -14.90 20.88
C GLY A 131 -15.82 -13.37 20.81
N ILE A 132 -14.85 -12.70 20.18
CA ILE A 132 -14.72 -11.23 20.19
C ILE A 132 -15.68 -10.56 19.18
N THR A 133 -16.14 -11.27 18.16
CA THR A 133 -16.91 -10.68 17.03
C THR A 133 -18.36 -11.18 16.89
N PRO A 134 -19.16 -11.31 17.98
CA PRO A 134 -20.47 -11.99 17.91
C PRO A 134 -21.47 -11.32 16.96
N ASN A 135 -21.47 -9.99 16.87
CA ASN A 135 -22.34 -9.27 15.95
C ASN A 135 -21.95 -9.45 14.48
N PHE A 136 -20.64 -9.47 14.19
CA PHE A 136 -20.14 -9.73 12.84
C PHE A 136 -20.41 -11.18 12.44
N ASP A 137 -20.25 -12.12 13.37
CA ASP A 137 -20.49 -13.54 13.11
C ASP A 137 -21.96 -13.80 12.77
N ARG A 138 -22.89 -13.11 13.44
CA ARG A 138 -24.32 -13.13 13.08
C ARG A 138 -24.57 -12.56 11.68
N LEU A 139 -23.97 -11.41 11.37
CA LEU A 139 -24.08 -10.79 10.04
C LEU A 139 -23.50 -11.66 8.93
N ALA A 140 -22.42 -12.38 9.20
CA ALA A 140 -21.80 -13.31 8.27
C ALA A 140 -22.75 -14.47 7.89
N GLY A 141 -23.64 -14.88 8.80
CA GLY A 141 -24.67 -15.90 8.53
C GLY A 141 -25.87 -15.40 7.71
N GLU A 142 -26.07 -14.08 7.62
CA GLU A 142 -27.17 -13.46 6.86
C GLU A 142 -26.75 -13.13 5.40
N GLY A 143 -25.51 -13.41 5.02
CA GLY A 143 -24.95 -13.01 3.73
C GLY A 143 -23.90 -13.97 3.18
N LEU A 144 -23.00 -13.41 2.36
CA LEU A 144 -21.89 -14.15 1.77
C LEU A 144 -20.59 -13.80 2.50
N LEU A 145 -19.99 -14.79 3.16
CA LEU A 145 -18.69 -14.65 3.82
C LEU A 145 -17.55 -15.11 2.90
N PHE A 146 -16.53 -14.28 2.74
CA PHE A 146 -15.30 -14.65 2.03
C PHE A 146 -14.25 -15.13 3.03
N GLU A 147 -14.10 -16.45 3.17
CA GLU A 147 -13.13 -17.06 4.10
C GLU A 147 -11.66 -16.85 3.68
N ARG A 148 -11.43 -16.59 2.39
CA ARG A 148 -10.10 -16.41 1.80
C ARG A 148 -9.92 -14.98 1.27
N PHE A 149 -10.14 -14.01 2.14
CA PHE A 149 -9.96 -12.58 1.84
C PHE A 149 -8.64 -12.07 2.42
N PHE A 150 -7.77 -11.53 1.57
CA PHE A 150 -6.44 -11.07 1.95
C PHE A 150 -6.25 -9.59 1.60
N ALA A 151 -5.69 -8.84 2.54
CA ALA A 151 -5.26 -7.46 2.28
C ALA A 151 -3.93 -7.45 1.52
N ASN A 152 -3.77 -6.55 0.56
CA ASN A 152 -2.53 -6.45 -0.22
C ASN A 152 -1.39 -5.70 0.50
N GLY A 153 -1.55 -5.36 1.78
CA GLY A 153 -0.55 -4.64 2.58
C GLY A 153 -0.83 -4.71 4.09
N THR A 154 0.19 -4.42 4.90
CA THR A 154 0.13 -4.52 6.37
C THR A 154 -0.11 -3.18 7.07
N HIS A 155 -0.11 -2.08 6.32
CA HIS A 155 -0.38 -0.72 6.83
C HIS A 155 -1.58 -0.11 6.10
N THR A 156 -2.36 0.71 6.80
CA THR A 156 -3.60 1.33 6.31
C THR A 156 -3.42 2.06 4.97
N HIS A 157 -2.31 2.78 4.78
CA HIS A 157 -2.00 3.44 3.50
C HIS A 157 -1.80 2.47 2.34
N GLN A 158 -1.25 1.28 2.60
CA GLN A 158 -1.09 0.23 1.60
C GLN A 158 -2.40 -0.52 1.36
N ALA A 159 -3.26 -0.69 2.38
CA ALA A 159 -4.55 -1.35 2.24
C ALA A 159 -5.63 -0.47 1.58
N CYS A 160 -5.50 0.87 1.66
CA CYS A 160 -6.48 1.81 1.12
C CYS A 160 -6.37 1.96 -0.42
N SER A 161 -5.16 1.99 -0.98
CA SER A 161 -4.97 2.17 -2.43
C SER A 161 -5.59 1.06 -3.31
N PRO A 162 -5.62 -0.22 -2.89
CA PRO A 162 -6.41 -1.26 -3.56
C PRO A 162 -7.90 -1.19 -3.30
N ALA A 163 -8.35 -0.64 -2.17
CA ALA A 163 -9.78 -0.47 -1.90
C ALA A 163 -10.39 0.61 -2.82
N TRP A 164 -9.57 1.59 -3.20
CA TRP A 164 -9.98 2.74 -4.00
C TRP A 164 -8.76 3.22 -4.81
N PRO A 165 -8.63 3.03 -6.14
CA PRO A 165 -9.54 2.56 -7.19
C PRO A 165 -9.16 1.15 -7.74
N ALA A 166 -8.97 0.15 -6.87
CA ALA A 166 -8.56 -1.20 -7.25
C ALA A 166 -7.16 -1.33 -7.86
N PHE A 167 -6.25 -0.39 -7.57
CA PHE A 167 -4.85 -0.55 -7.99
C PHE A 167 -4.13 -1.56 -7.10
N PRO A 168 -3.36 -2.50 -7.69
CA PRO A 168 -2.51 -3.39 -6.92
C PRO A 168 -1.46 -2.56 -6.17
N THR A 169 -1.15 -2.94 -4.93
CA THR A 169 -0.07 -2.29 -4.18
C THR A 169 1.26 -2.62 -4.81
N CYS A 170 1.88 -1.62 -5.40
CA CYS A 170 3.31 -1.62 -5.62
C CYS A 170 3.96 -1.33 -4.27
N ARG A 171 4.89 -2.17 -3.80
CA ARG A 171 5.71 -1.81 -2.64
C ARG A 171 6.56 -0.62 -3.06
N ALA A 172 6.13 0.58 -2.68
CA ALA A 172 6.96 1.77 -2.78
C ALA A 172 8.24 1.46 -2.01
N SER A 173 9.38 1.57 -2.68
CA SER A 173 10.66 1.56 -1.97
C SER A 173 10.57 2.66 -0.93
N SER A 174 10.58 2.29 0.34
CA SER A 174 10.97 3.21 1.40
C SER A 174 12.43 3.55 1.14
N THR A 175 12.66 4.53 0.28
CA THR A 175 13.88 5.33 0.30
C THR A 175 13.92 6.09 1.60
#